data_AF-A0A2P0QP89-F1
#
_entry.id   AF-A0A2P0QP89-F1
#
_cell.length_a   1.000
_cell.length_b   1.000
_cell.length_c   1.000
_cell.angle_alpha   90.00
_cell.angle_beta   90.00
_cell.angle_gamma   90.00
#
_symmetry.space_group_name_H-M   'P 1'
#
loop_
_entity.id
_entity.type
_entity.pdbx_description
1 polymer ?
#
loop_
_entity_poly.entity_id
_entity_poly.type
_entity_poly.pdbx_seq_one_letter_code
_entity_poly.pdbx_strand_id
1 'polypeptide(L)'
;LKERREAGLLGQNILNKGLNFDIEICLGAGAYICGEESALIESLEGKMGIPRNRPPYPVAQGYLGKPTVVNNVETFLAAASIAVYGGEWFAAIGTEKSKGTKLLS
;
A
#
# COMPACT_ATOMS: atom_id res chain seq x y z
N LEU A 1 -2.12 -1.29 -15.61
CA LEU A 1 -2.61 0.05 -15.20
C LEU A 1 -3.32 0.80 -16.32
N LYS A 2 -2.75 0.85 -17.54
CA LYS A 2 -3.39 1.48 -18.72
C LYS A 2 -4.85 1.03 -18.91
N GLU A 3 -5.09 -0.28 -19.04
CA GLU A 3 -6.45 -0.84 -19.19
C GLU A 3 -7.41 -0.43 -18.06
N ARG A 4 -6.92 -0.34 -16.82
CA ARG A 4 -7.73 0.08 -15.67
C ARG A 4 -8.11 1.56 -15.74
N ARG A 5 -7.21 2.42 -16.23
CA ARG A 5 -7.51 3.83 -16.51
C ARG A 5 -8.50 3.96 -17.66
N GLU A 6 -8.32 3.21 -18.75
CA GLU A 6 -9.23 3.19 -19.90
C GLU A 6 -10.65 2.71 -19.52
N ALA A 7 -10.74 1.77 -18.57
CA ALA A 7 -12.00 1.32 -18.00
C ALA A 7 -12.61 2.29 -16.96
N GLY A 8 -11.98 3.45 -16.69
CA GLY A 8 -12.45 4.42 -15.69
C GLY A 8 -12.35 3.96 -14.24
N LEU A 9 -11.49 2.98 -13.95
CA LEU A 9 -11.26 2.41 -12.61
C LEU A 9 -10.08 3.06 -11.87
N LEU A 10 -9.28 3.88 -12.56
CA LEU A 10 -8.16 4.67 -12.05
C LEU A 10 -8.11 6.01 -12.79
N GLY A 11 -7.46 7.01 -12.18
CA GLY A 11 -7.35 8.37 -12.70
C GLY A 11 -8.36 9.31 -12.05
N GLN A 12 -8.90 10.23 -12.83
CA GLN A 12 -9.87 11.22 -12.35
C GLN A 12 -11.31 10.71 -12.48
N ASN A 13 -12.15 11.13 -11.54
CA ASN A 13 -13.59 10.88 -11.51
C ASN A 13 -13.94 9.39 -11.76
N ILE A 14 -13.31 8.50 -10.99
CA ILE A 14 -13.46 7.04 -11.11
C ILE A 14 -14.94 6.67 -11.12
N LEU A 15 -15.35 5.92 -12.16
CA LEU A 15 -16.72 5.49 -12.39
C LEU A 15 -17.78 6.61 -12.29
N ASN A 16 -17.40 7.85 -12.57
CA ASN A 16 -18.22 9.06 -12.42
C ASN A 16 -18.74 9.30 -10.99
N LYS A 17 -17.94 8.95 -9.97
CA LYS A 17 -18.32 9.06 -8.55
C LYS A 17 -17.72 10.28 -7.82
N GLY A 18 -17.01 11.16 -8.52
CA GLY A 18 -16.35 12.34 -7.93
C GLY A 18 -15.08 12.02 -7.13
N LEU A 19 -14.55 10.80 -7.25
CA LEU A 19 -13.34 10.35 -6.57
C LEU A 19 -12.17 10.27 -7.56
N ASN A 20 -11.01 10.80 -7.16
CA ASN A 20 -9.77 10.71 -7.92
C ASN A 20 -8.80 9.78 -7.20
N PHE A 21 -8.26 8.78 -7.90
CA PHE A 21 -7.23 7.90 -7.36
C PHE A 21 -6.43 7.27 -8.51
N ASP A 22 -5.10 7.30 -8.43
CA ASP A 22 -4.24 6.72 -9.45
C ASP A 22 -3.05 6.01 -8.81
N ILE A 23 -2.40 5.14 -9.58
CA ILE A 23 -1.27 4.33 -9.16
C ILE A 23 -0.11 4.56 -10.11
N GLU A 24 1.05 4.87 -9.55
CA GLU A 24 2.32 4.85 -10.26
C GLU A 24 3.16 3.65 -9.79
N ILE A 25 3.92 3.07 -10.72
CA ILE A 25 4.85 1.98 -10.43
C ILE A 25 6.25 2.57 -10.38
N CYS A 26 6.89 2.47 -9.23
CA CYS A 26 8.30 2.84 -9.05
C CYS A 26 9.12 1.56 -8.90
N LEU A 27 10.07 1.34 -9.81
CA LEU A 27 11.02 0.24 -9.67
C LEU A 27 12.15 0.66 -8.71
N GLY A 28 12.42 -0.18 -7.70
CA GLY A 28 13.61 -0.06 -6.87
C GLY A 28 14.88 -0.56 -7.58
N ALA A 29 16.04 -0.28 -6.97
CA ALA A 29 17.36 -0.61 -7.52
C ALA A 29 18.03 -1.86 -6.88
N GLY A 30 17.24 -2.78 -6.33
CA GLY A 30 17.73 -4.06 -5.80
C GLY A 30 18.32 -4.02 -4.38
N ALA A 31 18.11 -2.95 -3.62
CA ALA A 31 18.57 -2.84 -2.23
C ALA A 31 17.55 -3.43 -1.24
N TYR A 32 17.93 -4.49 -0.50
CA TYR A 32 17.05 -5.12 0.50
C TYR A 32 16.59 -4.14 1.59
N ILE A 33 17.46 -3.20 2.01
CA ILE A 33 17.12 -2.20 3.03
C ILE A 33 15.96 -1.30 2.62
N CYS A 34 15.77 -1.06 1.32
CA CYS A 34 14.62 -0.29 0.81
C CYS A 34 13.28 -1.02 0.98
N GLY A 35 13.28 -2.25 1.51
CA GLY A 35 12.06 -2.92 1.98
C GLY A 35 11.56 -2.42 3.33
N GLU A 36 12.38 -1.70 4.10
CA GLU A 36 11.94 -1.02 5.32
C GLU A 36 11.09 0.20 4.96
N GLU A 37 10.03 0.44 5.73
CA GLU A 37 9.00 1.46 5.46
C GLU A 37 9.56 2.87 5.17
N SER A 38 10.47 3.37 6.00
CA SER A 38 11.01 4.73 5.86
C SER A 38 12.13 4.79 4.84
N ALA A 39 12.94 3.74 4.71
CA ALA A 39 13.93 3.61 3.65
C ALA A 39 13.29 3.53 2.25
N LEU A 40 12.13 2.87 2.13
CA LEU A 40 11.33 2.84 0.91
C LEU A 40 10.91 4.27 0.52
N ILE A 41 10.43 5.05 1.48
CA ILE A 41 10.03 6.45 1.25
C ILE A 41 11.22 7.29 0.78
N GLU A 42 12.38 7.19 1.43
CA GLU A 42 13.60 7.88 0.99
C GLU A 42 14.00 7.49 -0.44
N SER A 43 13.93 6.19 -0.77
CA SER A 43 14.21 5.70 -2.12
C SER A 43 13.20 6.24 -3.16
N LEU A 44 11.92 6.34 -2.81
CA LEU A 44 10.88 6.92 -3.68
C LEU A 44 11.05 8.43 -3.88
N GLU A 45 11.69 9.12 -2.93
CA GLU A 45 12.07 10.53 -3.05
C GLU A 45 13.40 10.72 -3.81
N GLY A 46 14.00 9.65 -4.33
CA GLY A 46 15.26 9.69 -5.08
C GLY A 46 16.51 9.83 -4.21
N LYS A 47 16.38 9.62 -2.90
CA LYS A 47 17.50 9.65 -1.94
C LYS A 47 18.03 8.25 -1.70
N MET A 48 19.14 8.16 -0.97
CA MET A 48 19.62 6.86 -0.49
C MET A 48 18.60 6.26 0.48
N GLY A 49 18.31 4.95 0.36
CA GLY A 49 17.37 4.23 1.21
C GLY A 49 17.87 3.99 2.64
N ILE A 50 18.23 5.07 3.34
CA ILE A 50 18.60 5.06 4.75
C ILE A 50 17.32 5.29 5.56
N PRO A 51 16.96 4.39 6.50
CA PRO A 51 15.79 4.58 7.34
C PRO A 51 15.80 5.93 8.08
N ARG A 52 14.63 6.55 8.21
CA ARG A 52 14.46 7.77 8.99
C ARG A 52 14.36 7.45 10.47
N ASN A 53 14.96 8.28 11.32
CA ASN A 53 14.68 8.24 12.75
C ASN A 53 13.22 8.62 13.02
N ARG A 54 12.60 7.90 13.95
CA ARG A 54 11.23 8.15 14.41
C ARG A 54 11.31 8.85 15.78
N PRO A 55 10.48 9.87 16.06
CA PRO A 55 9.49 10.53 15.20
C PRO A 55 10.11 11.52 14.17
N PRO A 56 9.36 11.92 13.11
CA PRO A 56 7.94 11.61 12.84
C PRO A 56 7.71 10.23 12.20
N TYR A 57 6.53 9.66 12.45
CA TYR A 57 6.08 8.43 11.78
C TYR A 57 5.51 8.73 10.39
N PRO A 58 5.67 7.84 9.39
CA PRO A 58 5.19 8.06 8.02
C PRO A 58 3.71 8.41 7.90
N VAL A 59 2.87 7.83 8.76
CA VAL A 59 1.42 8.11 8.81
C VAL A 59 1.11 9.57 9.14
N ALA A 60 2.01 10.27 9.83
CA ALA A 60 1.90 11.70 10.07
C ALA A 60 2.66 12.51 9.00
N GLN A 61 3.88 12.09 8.67
CA GLN A 61 4.75 12.76 7.71
C GLN A 61 5.68 11.75 7.00
N GLY A 62 5.26 11.27 5.83
CA GLY A 62 5.96 10.26 5.03
C GLY A 62 6.45 10.81 3.70
N TYR A 63 5.94 10.25 2.60
CA TYR A 63 6.34 10.59 1.23
C TYR A 63 6.05 12.06 0.92
N LEU A 64 7.09 12.80 0.52
CA LEU A 64 7.03 14.23 0.21
C LEU A 64 6.42 15.06 1.36
N GLY A 65 6.65 14.61 2.60
CA GLY A 65 6.14 15.24 3.81
C GLY A 65 4.61 15.13 3.99
N LYS A 66 3.94 14.22 3.28
CA LYS A 66 2.49 13.98 3.41
C LYS A 66 2.19 12.75 4.26
N PRO A 67 1.05 12.69 4.96
CA PRO A 67 0.57 11.48 5.61
C PRO A 67 0.59 10.30 4.63
N THR A 68 1.36 9.26 4.95
CA THR A 68 1.59 8.13 4.06
C THR A 68 1.46 6.82 4.82
N VAL A 69 0.65 5.91 4.29
CA VAL A 69 0.53 4.55 4.79
C VAL A 69 1.35 3.64 3.89
N VAL A 70 2.28 2.89 4.48
CA VAL A 70 3.04 1.85 3.77
C VAL A 70 2.52 0.49 4.21
N ASN A 71 2.08 -0.32 3.26
CA ASN A 71 1.64 -1.69 3.51
C ASN A 71 2.26 -2.64 2.50
N ASN A 72 2.43 -3.89 2.92
CA ASN A 72 2.78 -4.97 2.00
C ASN A 72 1.65 -5.22 0.99
N VAL A 73 2.02 -5.71 -0.19
CA VAL A 73 1.08 -6.08 -1.25
C VAL A 73 0.03 -7.08 -0.77
N GLU A 74 0.41 -8.08 0.03
CA GLU A 74 -0.51 -9.09 0.57
C GLU A 74 -1.60 -8.45 1.45
N THR A 75 -1.25 -7.43 2.24
CA THR A 75 -2.21 -6.69 3.04
C THR A 75 -3.24 -5.97 2.17
N PHE A 76 -2.83 -5.37 1.05
CA PHE A 76 -3.76 -4.73 0.12
C PHE A 76 -4.68 -5.74 -0.59
N LEU A 77 -4.20 -6.94 -0.90
CA LEU A 77 -5.02 -8.02 -1.46
C LEU A 77 -6.07 -8.51 -0.45
N ALA A 78 -5.68 -8.66 0.83
CA ALA A 78 -6.60 -8.97 1.91
C ALA A 78 -7.65 -7.85 2.06
N ALA A 79 -7.24 -6.58 2.09
CA ALA A 79 -8.15 -5.44 2.20
C ALA A 79 -9.16 -5.38 1.04
N ALA A 80 -8.72 -5.60 -0.20
CA ALA A 80 -9.61 -5.67 -1.36
C ALA A 80 -10.63 -6.81 -1.23
N SER A 81 -10.19 -7.99 -0.75
CA SER A 81 -11.09 -9.14 -0.54
C SER A 81 -12.09 -8.88 0.59
N ILE A 82 -11.64 -8.27 1.69
CA ILE A 82 -12.50 -7.85 2.81
C ILE A 82 -13.56 -6.84 2.33
N ALA A 83 -13.20 -5.91 1.44
CA ALA A 83 -14.15 -4.94 0.89
C ALA A 83 -15.26 -5.60 0.04
N VAL A 84 -14.98 -6.75 -0.59
CA VAL A 84 -15.94 -7.48 -1.42
C VAL A 84 -16.77 -8.47 -0.60
N TYR A 85 -16.14 -9.23 0.30
CA TYR A 85 -16.76 -10.35 1.01
C TYR A 85 -17.11 -10.05 2.48
N GLY A 86 -16.66 -8.91 3.01
CA GLY A 86 -16.90 -8.49 4.39
C GLY A 86 -15.81 -8.94 5.37
N GLY A 87 -15.73 -8.23 6.50
CA GLY A 87 -14.75 -8.51 7.56
C GLY A 87 -15.01 -9.81 8.31
N GLU A 88 -16.27 -10.18 8.51
CA GLU A 88 -16.66 -11.44 9.15
C GLU A 88 -16.20 -12.66 8.35
N TRP A 89 -16.33 -12.60 7.02
CA TRP A 89 -15.83 -13.64 6.11
C TRP A 89 -14.32 -13.88 6.29
N PHE A 90 -13.54 -12.80 6.33
CA PHE A 90 -12.10 -12.90 6.54
C PHE A 90 -11.76 -13.40 7.96
N ALA A 91 -12.52 -12.95 8.97
CA ALA A 91 -12.31 -13.31 10.37
C ALA A 91 -12.82 -14.71 10.76
N ALA A 92 -13.59 -15.37 9.89
CA ALA A 92 -14.01 -16.76 10.05
C ALA A 92 -12.86 -17.75 9.85
N ILE A 93 -11.75 -17.32 9.26
CA ILE A 93 -10.55 -18.13 9.01
C ILE A 93 -9.46 -17.75 10.03
N GLY A 94 -8.71 -18.74 10.50
CA GLY A 94 -7.59 -18.56 11.42
C GLY A 94 -7.98 -18.70 12.89
N THR A 95 -7.18 -18.12 13.80
CA THR A 95 -7.41 -18.18 15.25
C THR A 95 -8.09 -16.91 15.76
N GLU A 96 -8.40 -16.83 17.05
CA GLU A 96 -8.96 -15.61 17.65
C GLU A 96 -8.06 -14.37 17.42
N LYS A 97 -6.75 -14.53 17.53
CA LYS A 97 -5.77 -13.43 17.43
C LYS A 97 -5.12 -13.30 16.05
N SER A 98 -5.22 -14.32 15.20
CA SER A 98 -4.61 -14.34 13.85
C SER A 98 -5.67 -14.68 12.82
N LYS A 99 -6.34 -13.64 12.32
CA LYS A 99 -7.45 -13.74 11.36
C LYS A 99 -6.97 -13.79 9.92
N GLY A 100 -7.70 -14.53 9.08
CA GLY A 100 -7.42 -14.69 7.67
C GLY A 100 -6.34 -15.71 7.37
N THR A 101 -5.73 -15.57 6.20
CA THR A 101 -4.70 -16.48 5.68
C THR A 101 -3.38 -15.75 5.47
N LYS A 102 -2.28 -16.51 5.46
CA LYS A 102 -0.94 -16.01 5.15
C LYS A 102 -0.36 -16.81 3.99
N LEU A 103 0.23 -16.12 3.01
CA LEU A 103 0.99 -16.73 1.94
C LEU A 103 2.30 -17.30 2.51
N LEU A 104 2.54 -18.59 2.25
CA LEU A 104 3.78 -19.28 2.60
C LEU A 104 4.62 -19.44 1.33
N SER A 105 5.94 -19.24 1.45
CA SER A 105 6.92 -19.37 0.37
C SER A 105 8.07 -20.28 0.79
#